data_AF-A0A3C0FDR5-F1
#
_entry.id   AF-A0A3C0FDR5-F1
#
_cell.length_a   1.000
_cell.length_b   1.000
_cell.length_c   1.000
_cell.angle_alpha   90.00
_cell.angle_beta   90.00
_cell.angle_gamma   90.00
#
_symmetry.space_group_name_H-M   'P 1'
#
loop_
_entity.id
_entity.type
_entity.pdbx_description
1 polymer ?
#
loop_
_entity_poly.entity_id
_entity_poly.type
_entity_poly.pdbx_seq_one_letter_code
_entity_poly.pdbx_strand_id
1 'polypeptide(L)'
;MSHIPDNIIIIHPDFEKLKAEVETLRTELSMFILERDNLLYQECKNIEMAYMLSVGALQYKAYENECAILRLKRKVELIQAKRNRQEKIILSIIEAILDAEFAEYKAKLDEQIRKMNEALERSKGERLTEAESRELKKLYRAIVKALHPDLDPDLSNERLKLFYNAVGAYELGDLEGLRIISTMVAEPAVPDEKAEGLVFLMKEKERLTRLIQSVKSGIDHIKSEYP
;
A
#
# COMPACT_ATOMS: atom_id res chain seq x y z
N MET A 1 38.56 25.61 49.33
CA MET A 1 37.38 26.33 48.81
C MET A 1 37.67 26.72 47.38
N SER A 2 36.96 26.14 46.42
CA SER A 2 36.55 26.78 45.15
C SER A 2 35.85 25.70 44.32
N HIS A 3 34.54 25.57 44.55
CA HIS A 3 33.64 24.83 43.68
C HIS A 3 33.71 25.44 42.27
N ILE A 4 33.97 24.60 41.27
CA ILE A 4 33.75 24.93 39.86
C ILE A 4 32.23 25.00 39.69
N PRO A 5 31.65 26.11 39.20
CA PRO A 5 30.22 26.18 39.01
C PRO A 5 29.81 25.22 37.88
N ASP A 6 28.79 24.43 38.15
CA ASP A 6 28.08 23.63 37.16
C ASP A 6 27.72 24.52 35.97
N ASN A 7 28.11 24.08 34.79
CA ASN A 7 27.83 24.76 33.53
C ASN A 7 26.32 24.64 33.26
N ILE A 8 25.54 25.61 33.74
CA ILE A 8 24.09 25.69 33.48
C ILE A 8 23.91 25.99 31.98
N ILE A 9 23.61 24.96 31.20
CA ILE A 9 23.21 25.10 29.80
C ILE A 9 21.82 25.73 29.80
N ILE A 10 21.74 27.03 29.55
CA ILE A 10 20.47 27.73 29.32
C ILE A 10 20.02 27.38 27.90
N ILE A 11 19.13 26.40 27.78
CA ILE A 11 18.49 26.07 26.50
C ILE A 11 17.52 27.22 26.15
N HIS A 12 17.69 27.82 24.98
CA HIS A 12 16.88 28.96 24.53
C HIS A 12 15.41 28.53 24.37
N PRO A 13 14.41 29.29 24.87
CA PRO A 13 12.99 28.91 24.78
C PRO A 13 12.50 28.60 23.37
N ASP A 14 13.07 29.26 22.35
CA ASP A 14 12.72 29.02 20.94
C ASP A 14 13.24 27.68 20.41
N PHE A 15 14.32 27.15 20.99
CA PHE A 15 14.85 25.84 20.66
C PHE A 15 13.92 24.71 21.14
N GLU A 16 13.48 24.78 22.40
CA GLU A 16 12.55 23.80 22.98
C GLU A 16 11.20 23.80 22.24
N LYS A 17 10.68 24.98 21.88
CA LYS A 17 9.46 25.10 21.07
C LYS A 17 9.63 24.42 19.71
N LEU A 18 10.73 24.72 19.01
CA LEU A 18 10.96 24.17 17.68
C LEU A 18 11.19 22.65 17.72
N LYS A 19 11.88 22.14 18.73
CA LYS A 19 12.03 20.71 18.96
C LYS A 19 10.69 20.02 19.21
N ALA A 20 9.83 20.62 20.04
CA ALA A 20 8.47 20.12 20.28
C ALA A 20 7.63 20.12 18.98
N GLU A 21 7.73 21.16 18.17
CA GLU A 21 7.05 21.22 16.87
C GLU A 21 7.53 20.11 15.92
N VAL A 22 8.83 19.88 15.81
CA VAL A 22 9.37 18.77 15.00
C VAL A 22 8.85 17.42 15.50
N GLU A 23 8.82 17.18 16.81
CA GLU A 23 8.25 15.94 17.37
C GLU A 23 6.75 15.78 17.11
N THR A 24 5.98 16.88 17.12
CA THR A 24 4.57 16.85 16.73
C THR A 24 4.41 16.47 15.25
N LEU A 25 5.24 17.03 14.36
CA LEU A 25 5.22 16.70 12.94
C LEU A 25 5.64 15.24 12.67
N ARG A 26 6.66 14.73 13.37
CA ARG A 26 7.06 13.30 13.29
C ARG A 26 5.90 12.40 13.70
N THR A 27 5.19 12.78 14.75
CA THR A 27 4.03 12.06 15.25
C THR A 27 2.86 12.14 14.25
N GLU A 28 2.60 13.30 13.66
CA GLU A 28 1.60 13.51 12.60
C GLU A 28 1.91 12.69 11.34
N LEU A 29 3.15 12.71 10.87
CA LEU A 29 3.59 11.90 9.73
C LEU A 29 3.37 10.40 9.97
N SER A 30 3.71 9.89 11.16
CA SER A 30 3.44 8.48 11.52
C SER A 30 1.94 8.12 11.48
N MET A 31 1.06 9.09 11.79
CA MET A 31 -0.39 8.89 11.72
C MET A 31 -0.88 8.81 10.28
N PHE A 32 -0.41 9.69 9.40
CA PHE A 32 -0.80 9.65 8.00
C PHE A 32 -0.23 8.45 7.25
N ILE A 33 0.99 8.02 7.56
CA ILE A 33 1.54 6.78 6.99
C ILE A 33 0.67 5.57 7.41
N LEU A 34 0.29 5.48 8.69
CA LEU A 34 -0.63 4.44 9.15
C LEU A 34 -1.97 4.51 8.40
N GLU A 35 -2.55 5.70 8.25
CA GLU A 35 -3.82 5.87 7.54
C GLU A 35 -3.72 5.39 6.08
N ARG A 36 -2.68 5.83 5.36
CA ARG A 36 -2.39 5.41 3.99
C ARG A 36 -2.28 3.89 3.89
N ASP A 37 -1.48 3.29 4.75
CA ASP A 37 -1.21 1.84 4.71
C ASP A 37 -2.45 1.03 5.12
N ASN A 38 -3.23 1.54 6.09
CA ASN A 38 -4.52 0.95 6.45
C ASN A 38 -5.50 0.98 5.27
N LEU A 39 -5.56 2.09 4.52
CA LEU A 39 -6.40 2.16 3.32
C LEU A 39 -5.93 1.15 2.28
N LEU A 40 -4.65 1.16 1.93
CA LEU A 40 -4.09 0.32 0.87
C LEU A 40 -4.18 -1.17 1.18
N TYR A 41 -3.72 -1.59 2.36
CA TYR A 41 -3.48 -3.00 2.65
C TYR A 41 -4.64 -3.68 3.40
N GLN A 42 -5.52 -2.90 4.03
CA GLN A 42 -6.64 -3.43 4.78
C GLN A 42 -7.97 -3.06 4.13
N GLU A 43 -8.32 -1.78 4.08
CA GLU A 43 -9.66 -1.36 3.66
C GLU A 43 -9.92 -1.66 2.18
N CYS A 44 -9.07 -1.19 1.28
CA CYS A 44 -9.21 -1.45 -0.16
C CYS A 44 -9.23 -2.95 -0.46
N LYS A 45 -8.27 -3.72 0.10
CA LYS A 45 -8.23 -5.17 -0.07
C LYS A 45 -9.47 -5.89 0.46
N ASN A 46 -10.04 -5.44 1.56
CA ASN A 46 -11.27 -6.02 2.10
C ASN A 46 -12.48 -5.68 1.24
N ILE A 47 -12.52 -4.47 0.66
CA ILE A 47 -13.57 -4.05 -0.27
C ILE A 47 -13.45 -4.83 -1.59
N GLU A 48 -12.26 -4.90 -2.19
CA GLU A 48 -11.97 -5.70 -3.41
C GLU A 48 -12.40 -7.16 -3.19
N MET A 49 -11.99 -7.76 -2.08
CA MET A 49 -12.37 -9.13 -1.73
C MET A 49 -13.90 -9.27 -1.63
N ALA A 50 -14.57 -8.40 -0.87
CA ALA A 50 -16.01 -8.46 -0.70
C ALA A 50 -16.76 -8.31 -2.04
N TYR A 51 -16.28 -7.41 -2.90
CA TYR A 51 -16.80 -7.21 -4.24
C TYR A 51 -16.63 -8.45 -5.12
N MET A 52 -15.42 -9.02 -5.17
CA MET A 52 -15.14 -10.20 -5.97
C MET A 52 -15.98 -11.40 -5.53
N LEU A 53 -16.11 -11.63 -4.22
CA LEU A 53 -16.89 -12.73 -3.67
C LEU A 53 -18.41 -12.58 -3.88
N SER A 54 -18.93 -11.34 -3.93
CA SER A 54 -20.36 -11.08 -4.08
C SER A 54 -20.81 -10.97 -5.54
N VAL A 55 -20.03 -10.28 -6.38
CA VAL A 55 -20.44 -9.91 -7.75
C VAL A 55 -19.43 -10.38 -8.81
N GLY A 56 -18.17 -10.63 -8.45
CA GLY A 56 -17.09 -10.92 -9.40
C GLY A 56 -17.38 -12.13 -10.31
N ALA A 57 -17.95 -13.22 -9.77
CA ALA A 57 -18.29 -14.40 -10.57
C ALA A 57 -19.36 -14.11 -11.64
N LEU A 58 -20.34 -13.26 -11.30
CA LEU A 58 -21.40 -12.85 -12.24
C LEU A 58 -20.83 -11.96 -13.36
N GLN A 59 -19.94 -11.02 -13.01
CA GLN A 59 -19.27 -10.16 -13.98
C GLN A 59 -18.37 -10.94 -14.92
N TYR A 60 -17.59 -11.88 -14.38
CA TYR A 60 -16.79 -12.78 -15.19
C TYR A 60 -17.68 -13.51 -16.21
N LYS A 61 -18.78 -14.12 -15.75
CA LYS A 61 -19.70 -14.86 -16.64
C LYS A 61 -20.37 -13.96 -17.67
N ALA A 62 -20.76 -12.74 -17.29
CA ALA A 62 -21.33 -11.77 -18.21
C ALA A 62 -20.32 -11.40 -19.32
N TYR A 63 -19.09 -11.08 -18.93
CA TYR A 63 -18.02 -10.71 -19.87
C TYR A 63 -17.57 -11.87 -20.75
N GLU A 64 -17.47 -13.09 -20.20
CA GLU A 64 -17.17 -14.31 -20.95
C GLU A 64 -18.20 -14.54 -22.07
N ASN A 65 -19.49 -14.42 -21.74
CA ASN A 65 -20.58 -14.55 -22.72
C ASN A 65 -20.53 -13.44 -23.77
N GLU A 66 -20.26 -12.20 -23.38
CA GLU A 66 -20.11 -11.07 -24.31
C GLU A 66 -18.97 -11.34 -25.31
N CYS A 67 -17.81 -11.79 -24.82
CA CYS A 67 -16.66 -12.15 -25.66
C CYS A 67 -17.02 -13.26 -26.66
N ALA A 68 -17.72 -14.30 -26.19
CA ALA A 68 -18.15 -15.40 -27.05
C ALA A 68 -19.10 -14.91 -28.16
N ILE A 69 -20.06 -14.04 -27.83
CA ILE A 69 -20.99 -13.45 -28.79
C ILE A 69 -20.25 -12.60 -29.82
N LEU A 70 -19.34 -11.72 -29.38
CA LEU A 70 -18.55 -10.87 -30.26
C LEU A 70 -17.68 -11.69 -31.20
N ARG A 71 -17.02 -12.73 -30.69
CA ARG A 71 -16.18 -13.63 -31.49
C ARG A 71 -17.02 -14.37 -32.54
N LEU A 72 -18.20 -14.87 -32.18
CA LEU A 72 -19.10 -15.54 -33.12
C LEU A 72 -19.60 -14.59 -34.21
N LYS A 73 -20.00 -13.36 -33.86
CA LYS A 73 -20.39 -12.33 -34.84
C LYS A 73 -19.25 -12.05 -35.80
N ARG A 74 -18.04 -11.84 -35.28
CA ARG A 74 -16.85 -11.57 -36.10
C ARG A 74 -16.51 -12.74 -37.02
N LYS A 75 -16.65 -13.98 -36.54
CA LYS A 75 -16.49 -15.19 -37.34
C LYS A 75 -17.47 -15.22 -38.53
N VAL A 76 -18.74 -14.90 -38.28
CA VAL A 76 -19.77 -14.83 -39.33
C VAL A 76 -19.41 -13.78 -40.38
N GLU A 77 -18.96 -12.60 -39.97
CA GLU A 77 -18.51 -11.53 -40.88
C GLU A 77 -17.36 -12.00 -41.79
N LEU A 78 -16.33 -12.64 -41.22
CA LEU A 78 -15.18 -13.13 -41.99
C LEU A 78 -15.60 -14.20 -43.01
N ILE A 79 -16.49 -15.11 -42.63
CA ILE A 79 -17.03 -16.14 -43.53
C ILE A 79 -17.85 -15.50 -44.64
N GLN A 80 -18.74 -14.56 -44.31
CA GLN A 80 -19.57 -13.85 -45.29
C GLN A 80 -18.72 -13.05 -46.28
N ALA A 81 -17.69 -12.35 -45.80
CA ALA A 81 -16.77 -11.60 -46.65
C ALA A 81 -16.04 -12.50 -47.66
N LYS A 82 -15.54 -13.67 -47.22
CA LYS A 82 -14.90 -14.66 -48.10
C LYS A 82 -15.89 -15.25 -49.12
N ARG A 83 -17.10 -15.58 -48.67
CA ARG A 83 -18.18 -16.09 -49.55
C ARG A 83 -18.54 -15.08 -50.64
N ASN A 84 -18.71 -13.81 -50.28
CA ASN A 84 -19.09 -12.75 -51.22
C ASN A 84 -18.02 -12.49 -52.29
N ARG A 85 -16.74 -12.75 -51.96
CA ARG A 85 -15.61 -12.68 -52.90
C ARG A 85 -15.35 -14.00 -53.65
N GLN A 86 -16.18 -15.02 -53.45
CA GLN A 86 -15.99 -16.37 -53.99
C GLN A 86 -14.63 -17.00 -53.63
N GLU A 87 -14.04 -16.60 -52.50
CA GLU A 87 -12.78 -17.15 -52.00
C GLU A 87 -13.01 -18.47 -51.24
N LYS A 88 -11.99 -19.34 -51.22
CA LYS A 88 -12.04 -20.58 -50.44
C LYS A 88 -12.09 -20.27 -48.95
N ILE A 89 -13.10 -20.78 -48.25
CA ILE A 89 -13.26 -20.62 -46.80
C ILE A 89 -12.40 -21.67 -46.10
N ILE A 90 -11.34 -21.21 -45.43
CA ILE A 90 -10.46 -22.05 -44.61
C ILE A 90 -10.68 -21.67 -43.15
N LEU A 91 -11.41 -22.50 -42.42
CA LEU A 91 -11.80 -22.20 -41.03
C LEU A 91 -10.62 -22.04 -40.09
N SER A 92 -9.53 -22.80 -40.26
CA SER A 92 -8.33 -22.68 -39.41
C SER A 92 -7.66 -21.31 -39.51
N ILE A 93 -7.64 -20.69 -40.69
CA ILE A 93 -7.10 -19.33 -40.88
C ILE A 93 -8.01 -18.31 -40.21
N ILE A 94 -9.34 -18.48 -40.32
CA ILE A 94 -10.30 -17.60 -39.66
C ILE A 94 -10.16 -17.68 -38.13
N GLU A 95 -10.01 -18.88 -37.57
CA GLU A 95 -9.77 -19.04 -36.13
C GLU A 95 -8.47 -18.37 -35.68
N ALA A 96 -7.38 -18.51 -36.43
CA ALA A 96 -6.12 -17.85 -36.09
C ALA A 96 -6.21 -16.31 -36.11
N ILE A 97 -6.97 -15.74 -37.06
CA ILE A 97 -7.26 -14.30 -37.09
C ILE A 97 -8.06 -13.90 -35.84
N LEU A 98 -9.12 -14.66 -35.52
CA LEU A 98 -9.94 -14.39 -34.34
C LEU A 98 -9.14 -14.53 -33.03
N ASP A 99 -8.22 -15.48 -32.93
CA ASP A 99 -7.34 -15.63 -31.77
C ASP A 99 -6.45 -14.41 -31.56
N ALA A 100 -5.89 -13.87 -32.64
CA ALA A 100 -5.12 -12.63 -32.59
C ALA A 100 -6.00 -11.42 -32.24
N GLU A 101 -7.17 -11.28 -32.88
CA GLU A 101 -8.11 -10.17 -32.63
C GLU A 101 -8.66 -10.19 -31.19
N PHE A 102 -8.84 -11.37 -30.58
CA PHE A 102 -9.44 -11.53 -29.25
C PHE A 102 -8.44 -11.81 -28.12
N ALA A 103 -7.13 -11.70 -28.36
CA ALA A 103 -6.11 -11.98 -27.35
C ALA A 103 -6.26 -11.10 -26.09
N GLU A 104 -6.55 -9.81 -26.25
CA GLU A 104 -6.75 -8.88 -25.13
C GLU A 104 -7.98 -9.22 -24.28
N TYR A 105 -9.05 -9.69 -24.92
CA TYR A 105 -10.26 -10.13 -24.21
C TYR A 105 -9.98 -11.34 -23.34
N LYS A 106 -9.19 -12.29 -23.84
CA LYS A 106 -8.74 -13.45 -23.07
C LYS A 106 -7.86 -13.03 -21.90
N ALA A 107 -6.91 -12.12 -22.12
CA ALA A 107 -6.06 -11.59 -21.04
C ALA A 107 -6.89 -10.93 -19.92
N LYS A 108 -7.97 -10.20 -20.28
CA LYS A 108 -8.91 -9.63 -19.30
C LYS A 108 -9.69 -10.69 -18.52
N LEU A 109 -10.07 -11.81 -19.15
CA LEU A 109 -10.70 -12.93 -18.43
C LEU A 109 -9.73 -13.59 -17.45
N ASP A 110 -8.49 -13.81 -17.87
CA ASP A 110 -7.44 -14.40 -17.02
C ASP A 110 -7.12 -13.49 -15.83
N GLU A 111 -7.11 -12.17 -16.03
CA GLU A 111 -6.98 -11.16 -14.97
C GLU A 111 -8.10 -11.26 -13.93
N GLN A 112 -9.36 -11.37 -14.37
CA GLN A 112 -10.51 -11.52 -13.47
C GLN A 112 -10.46 -12.81 -12.65
N ILE A 113 -9.98 -13.91 -13.26
CA ILE A 113 -9.73 -15.17 -12.54
C ILE A 113 -8.64 -14.96 -11.49
N ARG A 114 -7.54 -14.27 -11.82
CA ARG A 114 -6.47 -13.99 -10.85
C ARG A 114 -7.00 -13.21 -9.65
N LYS A 115 -7.74 -12.11 -9.89
CA LYS A 115 -8.37 -11.32 -8.81
C LYS A 115 -9.34 -12.14 -7.96
N MET A 116 -10.11 -13.05 -8.58
CA MET A 116 -10.99 -13.95 -7.84
C MET A 116 -10.21 -14.90 -6.93
N ASN A 117 -9.11 -15.48 -7.43
CA ASN A 117 -8.26 -16.36 -6.63
C ASN A 117 -7.62 -15.60 -5.45
N GLU A 118 -7.12 -14.39 -5.68
CA GLU A 118 -6.58 -13.52 -4.62
C GLU A 118 -7.63 -13.23 -3.54
N ALA A 119 -8.87 -12.89 -3.94
CA ALA A 119 -9.97 -12.68 -3.01
C ALA A 119 -10.32 -13.95 -2.21
N LEU A 120 -10.31 -15.12 -2.85
CA LEU A 120 -10.55 -16.41 -2.19
C LEU A 120 -9.45 -16.75 -1.18
N GLU A 121 -8.18 -16.60 -1.53
CA GLU A 121 -7.07 -16.83 -0.59
C GLU A 121 -7.15 -15.88 0.60
N ARG A 122 -7.41 -14.59 0.37
CA ARG A 122 -7.60 -13.61 1.45
C ARG A 122 -8.77 -13.97 2.36
N SER A 123 -9.86 -14.48 1.79
CA SER A 123 -11.07 -14.84 2.55
C SER A 123 -10.87 -15.99 3.54
N LYS A 124 -9.82 -16.81 3.35
CA LYS A 124 -9.47 -17.90 4.26
C LYS A 124 -8.73 -17.43 5.50
N GLY A 125 -8.19 -16.20 5.49
CA GLY A 125 -7.49 -15.62 6.63
C GLY A 125 -8.41 -15.47 7.84
N GLU A 126 -7.85 -15.65 9.03
CA GLU A 126 -8.59 -15.41 10.27
C GLU A 126 -8.92 -13.92 10.39
N ARG A 127 -10.19 -13.63 10.68
CA ARG A 127 -10.61 -12.25 10.92
C ARG A 127 -10.20 -11.84 12.32
N LEU A 128 -9.31 -10.85 12.39
CA LEU A 128 -8.98 -10.19 13.64
C LEU A 128 -10.24 -9.62 14.30
N THR A 129 -10.34 -9.79 15.60
CA THR A 129 -11.32 -9.08 16.42
C THR A 129 -11.05 -7.58 16.40
N GLU A 130 -12.02 -6.79 16.87
CA GLU A 130 -11.84 -5.34 16.98
C GLU A 130 -10.71 -4.95 17.95
N ALA A 131 -10.49 -5.75 19.00
CA ALA A 131 -9.39 -5.54 19.94
C ALA A 131 -8.04 -5.81 19.27
N GLU A 132 -7.91 -6.92 18.55
CA GLU A 132 -6.70 -7.30 17.83
C GLU A 132 -6.41 -6.32 16.68
N SER A 133 -7.42 -5.87 15.94
CA SER A 133 -7.26 -4.86 14.89
C SER A 133 -6.75 -3.53 15.43
N ARG A 134 -7.22 -3.12 16.63
CA ARG A 134 -6.71 -1.93 17.31
C ARG A 134 -5.27 -2.11 17.77
N GLU A 135 -4.92 -3.29 18.28
CA GLU A 135 -3.55 -3.61 18.66
C GLU A 135 -2.61 -3.62 17.45
N LEU A 136 -3.01 -4.25 16.35
CA LEU A 136 -2.28 -4.31 15.08
C LEU A 136 -1.90 -2.90 14.61
N LYS A 137 -2.89 -1.99 14.52
CA LYS A 137 -2.67 -0.59 14.13
C LYS A 137 -1.74 0.16 15.09
N LYS A 138 -1.88 -0.10 16.39
CA LYS A 138 -1.05 0.54 17.42
C LYS A 138 0.42 0.10 17.30
N LEU A 139 0.66 -1.20 17.16
CA LEU A 139 2.01 -1.77 17.00
C LEU A 139 2.65 -1.29 15.70
N TYR A 140 1.92 -1.37 14.59
CA TYR A 140 2.42 -0.92 13.30
C TYR A 140 2.82 0.56 13.32
N ARG A 141 1.98 1.43 13.91
CA ARG A 141 2.33 2.85 14.05
C ARG A 141 3.60 3.08 14.87
N ALA A 142 3.79 2.34 15.96
CA ALA A 142 4.99 2.45 16.77
C ALA A 142 6.23 2.07 15.96
N ILE A 143 6.14 1.00 15.15
CA ILE A 143 7.19 0.56 14.24
C ILE A 143 7.46 1.61 13.15
N VAL A 144 6.43 2.14 12.51
CA VAL A 144 6.54 3.23 11.52
C VAL A 144 7.26 4.42 12.15
N LYS A 145 6.87 4.84 13.36
CA LYS A 145 7.48 6.00 14.02
C LYS A 145 8.99 5.81 14.24
N ALA A 146 9.45 4.57 14.45
CA ALA A 146 10.83 4.26 14.76
C ALA A 146 11.69 3.89 13.54
N LEU A 147 11.11 3.24 12.52
CA LEU A 147 11.87 2.64 11.42
C LEU A 147 11.49 3.17 10.02
N HIS A 148 10.55 4.10 9.89
CA HIS A 148 10.20 4.60 8.57
C HIS A 148 11.32 5.48 8.00
N PRO A 149 11.76 5.28 6.74
CA PRO A 149 12.89 6.02 6.15
C PRO A 149 12.63 7.53 6.06
N ASP A 150 11.38 7.95 5.90
CA ASP A 150 11.03 9.39 5.94
C ASP A 150 11.21 10.02 7.33
N LEU A 151 11.17 9.22 8.41
CA LEU A 151 11.35 9.68 9.79
C LEU A 151 12.80 9.52 10.27
N ASP A 152 13.51 8.50 9.78
CA ASP A 152 14.93 8.31 10.04
C ASP A 152 15.66 8.00 8.71
N PRO A 153 16.19 9.02 8.03
CA PRO A 153 16.88 8.86 6.75
C PRO A 153 18.19 8.08 6.85
N ASP A 154 18.79 7.99 8.04
CA ASP A 154 20.10 7.36 8.26
C ASP A 154 19.95 5.89 8.75
N LEU A 155 18.77 5.30 8.53
CA LEU A 155 18.45 3.95 8.96
C LEU A 155 19.38 2.90 8.31
N SER A 156 19.97 2.01 9.13
CA SER A 156 20.77 0.90 8.62
C SER A 156 19.96 -0.05 7.72
N ASN A 157 20.61 -0.72 6.78
CA ASN A 157 19.97 -1.70 5.89
C ASN A 157 19.18 -2.80 6.63
N GLU A 158 19.68 -3.28 7.77
CA GLU A 158 19.00 -4.32 8.55
C GLU A 158 17.71 -3.80 9.22
N ARG A 159 17.75 -2.57 9.75
CA ARG A 159 16.56 -1.90 10.29
C ARG A 159 15.54 -1.59 9.20
N LEU A 160 15.98 -1.24 8.00
CA LEU A 160 15.09 -1.02 6.86
C LEU A 160 14.42 -2.33 6.42
N LYS A 161 15.16 -3.44 6.42
CA LYS A 161 14.60 -4.77 6.18
C LYS A 161 13.57 -5.16 7.24
N LEU A 162 13.85 -4.84 8.51
CA LEU A 162 12.91 -5.04 9.60
C LEU A 162 11.61 -4.23 9.41
N PHE A 163 11.72 -3.00 8.92
CA PHE A 163 10.55 -2.20 8.53
C PHE A 163 9.74 -2.86 7.41
N TYR A 164 10.37 -3.34 6.33
CA TYR A 164 9.64 -4.03 5.25
C TYR A 164 8.94 -5.31 5.72
N ASN A 165 9.56 -6.06 6.63
CA ASN A 165 8.91 -7.20 7.26
C ASN A 165 7.66 -6.77 8.07
N ALA A 166 7.71 -5.61 8.73
CA ALA A 166 6.55 -5.05 9.44
C ALA A 166 5.43 -4.64 8.48
N VAL A 167 5.77 -4.05 7.32
CA VAL A 167 4.78 -3.73 6.28
C VAL A 167 4.07 -5.00 5.80
N GLY A 168 4.83 -6.06 5.50
CA GLY A 168 4.26 -7.35 5.07
C GLY A 168 3.39 -8.01 6.16
N ALA A 169 3.84 -7.98 7.41
CA ALA A 169 3.05 -8.48 8.54
C ALA A 169 1.74 -7.68 8.71
N TYR A 170 1.80 -6.35 8.58
CA TYR A 170 0.61 -5.51 8.63
C TYR A 170 -0.35 -5.78 7.48
N GLU A 171 0.14 -5.99 6.26
CA GLU A 171 -0.69 -6.32 5.09
C GLU A 171 -1.42 -7.66 5.24
N LEU A 172 -0.74 -8.66 5.79
CA LEU A 172 -1.29 -9.99 6.06
C LEU A 172 -2.17 -10.05 7.32
N GLY A 173 -2.20 -8.99 8.14
CA GLY A 173 -2.87 -9.01 9.43
C GLY A 173 -2.17 -9.90 10.47
N ASP A 174 -0.87 -10.16 10.29
CA ASP A 174 -0.06 -10.97 11.20
C ASP A 174 0.28 -10.17 12.47
N LEU A 175 -0.61 -10.27 13.45
CA LEU A 175 -0.46 -9.60 14.73
C LEU A 175 0.77 -10.10 15.51
N GLU A 176 1.06 -11.40 15.44
CA GLU A 176 2.18 -11.98 16.19
C GLU A 176 3.52 -11.55 15.60
N GLY A 177 3.63 -11.53 14.26
CA GLY A 177 4.78 -10.96 13.56
C GLY A 177 5.04 -9.50 13.96
N LEU A 178 3.99 -8.68 14.04
CA LEU A 178 4.12 -7.30 14.51
C LEU A 178 4.52 -7.17 15.99
N ARG A 179 4.05 -8.06 16.87
CA ARG A 179 4.47 -8.07 18.29
C ARG A 179 5.95 -8.37 18.43
N ILE A 180 6.46 -9.35 17.68
CA ILE A 180 7.88 -9.71 17.66
C ILE A 180 8.71 -8.50 17.19
N ILE A 181 8.34 -7.91 16.05
CA ILE A 181 9.07 -6.76 15.49
C ILE A 181 8.99 -5.56 16.44
N SER A 182 7.82 -5.26 16.99
CA SER A 182 7.65 -4.16 17.93
C SER A 182 8.50 -4.33 19.20
N THR A 183 8.74 -5.56 19.64
CA THR A 183 9.61 -5.84 20.79
C THR A 183 11.06 -5.49 20.47
N MET A 184 11.54 -5.80 19.26
CA MET A 184 12.89 -5.46 18.81
C MET A 184 13.10 -3.95 18.64
N VAL A 185 12.03 -3.21 18.34
CA VAL A 185 12.05 -1.76 18.11
C VAL A 185 11.89 -0.96 19.40
N ALA A 186 11.33 -1.56 20.45
CA ALA A 186 11.12 -0.93 21.75
C ALA A 186 12.42 -0.70 22.55
N GLU A 187 13.57 -1.22 22.08
CA GLU A 187 14.86 -0.83 22.64
C GLU A 187 15.12 0.65 22.35
N PRO A 188 15.32 1.50 23.37
CA PRO A 188 15.64 2.88 23.14
C PRO A 188 16.99 2.94 22.43
N ALA A 189 16.98 3.33 21.15
CA ALA A 189 18.14 3.99 20.59
C ALA A 189 18.49 5.09 21.59
N VAL A 190 19.69 5.00 22.18
CA VAL A 190 20.28 6.07 22.99
C VAL A 190 19.96 7.37 22.25
N PRO A 191 19.33 8.37 22.90
CA PRO A 191 19.05 9.63 22.23
C PRO A 191 20.39 10.08 21.68
N ASP A 192 20.52 10.09 20.36
CA ASP A 192 21.67 10.68 19.73
C ASP A 192 21.51 12.15 20.11
N GLU A 193 22.24 12.59 21.14
CA GLU A 193 22.36 13.98 21.55
C GLU A 193 23.13 14.73 20.45
N LYS A 194 22.65 14.62 19.22
CA LYS A 194 22.95 15.60 18.21
C LYS A 194 22.35 16.88 18.76
N ALA A 195 23.23 17.77 19.21
CA ALA A 195 22.91 19.17 19.42
C ALA A 195 22.51 19.74 18.05
N GLU A 196 21.30 19.43 17.63
CA GLU A 196 20.76 19.81 16.33
C GLU A 196 20.44 21.29 16.40
N GLY A 197 21.41 22.13 16.03
CA GLY A 197 21.25 23.57 16.07
C GLY A 197 19.97 24.04 15.35
N LEU A 198 19.44 25.20 15.73
CA LEU A 198 18.17 25.76 15.24
C LEU A 198 17.95 25.63 13.71
N VAL A 199 19.01 25.80 12.92
CA VAL A 199 18.96 25.69 11.44
C VAL A 199 18.59 24.28 10.98
N PHE A 200 19.06 23.23 11.67
CA PHE A 200 18.70 21.85 11.36
C PHE A 200 17.21 21.62 11.64
N LEU A 201 16.75 21.97 12.85
CA LEU A 201 15.35 21.79 13.24
C LEU A 201 14.39 22.56 12.33
N MET A 202 14.76 23.75 11.85
CA MET A 202 13.96 24.49 10.86
C MET A 202 13.88 23.77 9.52
N LYS A 203 14.99 23.24 9.01
CA LYS A 203 15.01 22.45 7.76
C LYS A 203 14.20 21.17 7.91
N GLU A 204 14.31 20.50 9.05
CA GLU A 204 13.59 19.26 9.34
C GLU A 204 12.09 19.51 9.44
N LYS A 205 11.67 20.60 10.09
CA LYS A 205 10.27 21.05 10.11
C LYS A 205 9.72 21.24 8.69
N GLU A 206 10.45 21.93 7.81
CA GLU A 206 10.03 22.13 6.42
C GLU A 206 9.93 20.81 5.65
N ARG A 207 10.90 19.91 5.84
CA ARG A 207 10.93 18.59 5.19
C ARG A 207 9.72 17.75 5.60
N LEU A 208 9.47 17.63 6.90
CA LEU A 208 8.33 16.88 7.44
C LEU A 208 6.99 17.48 6.99
N THR A 209 6.87 18.81 6.93
CA THR A 209 5.65 19.46 6.44
C THR A 209 5.35 19.10 4.98
N ARG A 210 6.37 19.10 4.11
CA ARG A 210 6.21 18.70 2.70
C ARG A 210 5.85 17.22 2.57
N LEU A 211 6.46 16.35 3.36
CA LEU A 211 6.14 14.92 3.37
C LEU A 211 4.70 14.66 3.82
N ILE A 212 4.25 15.32 4.90
CA ILE A 212 2.86 15.22 5.36
C ILE A 212 1.89 15.64 4.25
N GLN A 213 2.18 16.74 3.54
CA GLN A 213 1.35 17.17 2.40
C GLN A 213 1.32 16.11 1.30
N SER A 214 2.48 15.55 0.94
CA SER A 214 2.57 14.47 -0.06
C SER A 214 1.76 13.23 0.34
N VAL A 215 1.86 12.80 1.60
CA VAL A 215 1.12 11.63 2.09
C VAL A 215 -0.38 11.91 2.13
N LYS A 216 -0.81 13.11 2.55
CA LYS A 216 -2.22 13.54 2.51
C LYS A 216 -2.78 13.48 1.08
N SER A 217 -2.07 14.06 0.11
CA SER A 217 -2.48 13.99 -1.30
C SER A 217 -2.56 12.54 -1.81
N GLY A 218 -1.64 11.66 -1.37
CA GLY A 218 -1.70 10.23 -1.68
C GLY A 218 -2.92 9.54 -1.07
N ILE A 219 -3.28 9.86 0.18
CA ILE A 219 -4.50 9.36 0.83
C ILE A 219 -5.75 9.80 0.08
N ASP A 220 -5.82 11.08 -0.30
CA ASP A 220 -6.96 11.63 -1.04
C ASP A 220 -7.11 10.94 -2.41
N HIS A 221 -5.98 10.66 -3.07
CA HIS A 221 -5.96 9.91 -4.31
C HIS A 221 -6.51 8.49 -4.14
N ILE A 222 -6.02 7.74 -3.15
CA ILE A 222 -6.51 6.38 -2.84
C ILE A 222 -8.03 6.39 -2.57
N LYS A 223 -8.53 7.39 -1.84
CA LYS A 223 -9.97 7.52 -1.55
C LYS A 223 -10.81 7.89 -2.77
N SER A 224 -10.19 8.47 -3.82
CA SER A 224 -10.88 8.90 -5.05
C SER A 224 -10.90 7.84 -6.14
N GLU A 225 -10.05 6.82 -6.06
CA GLU A 225 -9.92 5.77 -7.05
C GLU A 225 -10.69 4.50 -6.67
N TYR A 226 -10.88 3.62 -7.66
CA TYR A 226 -11.40 2.29 -7.40
C TYR A 226 -10.35 1.50 -6.59
N PRO A 227 -10.75 0.81 -5.49
CA PRO A 227 -9.87 -0.02 -4.68
C PRO A 227 -9.02 -1.03 -5.45
#